data_AF-K8XI93-F1
#
_entry.id   AF-K8XI93-F1
#
_cell.length_a   1.000
_cell.length_b   1.000
_cell.length_c   1.000
_cell.angle_alpha   90.00
_cell.angle_beta   90.00
_cell.angle_gamma   90.00
#
_symmetry.space_group_name_H-M   'P 1'
#
loop_
_entity.id
_entity.type
_entity.pdbx_description
1 polymer ?
#
loop_
_entity_poly.entity_id
_entity_poly.type
_entity_poly.pdbx_seq_one_letter_code
_entity_poly.pdbx_strand_id
1 'polypeptide(L)'
;MLTHPCDKCEVKEHTHLILDALDGSAGAAVRVLDDSPHYALFCGTAADTVEWWSEIFPLVEAYVVRMVSVYVAIATVEHRPTLSYPTSSLLGACMLRILDALPQNCREEMHSAVPEDAGHFRHTYLPGHHHGEIGWALKKLGFDILDTPLDGDIERRVQFCEQQRFTATGELPPVDLADRHYPAFTHLPRDREGGAVSELRRFRPKQLPPRITAIRVTLDESAPAAPADPLGRTHIGYAPELTPQELWERGRGVWKFRADHVAASTIVLIVSDKTIVLVGSITGMTLHRSGLAILGEPLPDHPLIGRPDPLHTPNPLAHGVITGEVARSGRKPDPGHLSPPPRRLSPLPRTAS
;
A
#
# COMPACT_ATOMS: atom_id res chain seq x y z
N MET A 1 -51.88 29.18 -4.54
CA MET A 1 -50.48 29.27 -5.02
C MET A 1 -49.64 28.46 -4.06
N LEU A 2 -49.17 27.28 -4.47
CA LEU A 2 -48.19 26.53 -3.69
C LEU A 2 -46.89 27.34 -3.72
N THR A 3 -46.49 27.90 -2.59
CA THR A 3 -45.18 28.54 -2.41
C THR A 3 -44.12 27.53 -2.82
N HIS A 4 -43.33 27.86 -3.84
CA HIS A 4 -42.14 27.09 -4.18
C HIS A 4 -41.28 26.96 -2.90
N PRO A 5 -40.93 25.74 -2.48
CA PRO A 5 -40.03 25.57 -1.34
C PRO A 5 -38.73 26.31 -1.64
N CYS A 6 -38.15 26.96 -0.62
CA CYS A 6 -36.85 27.59 -0.80
C CYS A 6 -35.78 26.50 -0.95
N ASP A 7 -34.66 26.83 -1.61
CA ASP A 7 -33.56 25.90 -1.90
C ASP A 7 -33.10 25.11 -0.66
N LYS A 8 -33.07 25.74 0.51
CA LYS A 8 -32.73 25.07 1.79
C LYS A 8 -33.72 24.00 2.22
N CYS A 9 -35.02 24.23 2.00
CA CYS A 9 -36.05 23.24 2.28
C CYS A 9 -35.96 22.06 1.30
N GLU A 10 -35.69 22.34 0.03
CA GLU A 10 -35.47 21.30 -0.98
C GLU A 10 -34.24 20.44 -0.66
N VAL A 11 -33.12 21.05 -0.31
CA VAL A 11 -31.89 20.34 0.09
C VAL A 11 -32.12 19.50 1.35
N LYS A 12 -32.83 20.04 2.34
CA LYS A 12 -33.14 19.31 3.57
C LYS A 12 -34.01 18.09 3.28
N GLU A 13 -35.07 18.26 2.50
CA GLU A 13 -35.98 17.17 2.11
C GLU A 13 -35.23 16.10 1.31
N HIS A 14 -34.44 16.52 0.32
CA HIS A 14 -33.61 15.62 -0.48
C HIS A 14 -32.64 14.82 0.40
N THR A 15 -32.06 15.46 1.42
CA THR A 15 -31.17 14.78 2.36
C THR A 15 -31.92 13.75 3.22
N HIS A 16 -33.13 14.06 3.69
CA HIS A 16 -33.96 13.09 4.39
C HIS A 16 -34.28 11.87 3.52
N LEU A 17 -34.64 12.07 2.25
CA LEU A 17 -34.88 10.97 1.32
C LEU A 17 -33.64 10.08 1.12
N ILE A 18 -32.44 10.67 1.09
CA ILE A 18 -31.18 9.90 1.03
C ILE A 18 -31.01 9.05 2.28
N LEU A 19 -31.24 9.62 3.47
CA LEU A 19 -31.09 8.92 4.74
C LEU A 19 -32.12 7.79 4.87
N ASP A 20 -33.38 8.01 4.47
CA ASP A 20 -34.44 7.01 4.48
C ASP A 20 -34.15 5.84 3.52
N ALA A 21 -33.43 6.10 2.42
CA ALA A 21 -33.04 5.08 1.45
C ALA A 21 -31.81 4.24 1.90
N LEU A 22 -31.14 4.60 2.99
CA LEU A 22 -29.90 3.93 3.42
C LEU A 22 -30.10 2.45 3.73
N ASP A 23 -31.19 2.09 4.42
CA ASP A 23 -31.45 0.70 4.80
C ASP A 23 -31.58 -0.23 3.59
N GLY A 24 -32.19 0.25 2.49
CA GLY A 24 -32.29 -0.48 1.23
C GLY A 24 -30.98 -0.51 0.44
N SER A 25 -30.12 0.48 0.64
CA SER A 25 -28.85 0.63 -0.08
C SER A 25 -27.73 -0.28 0.44
N ALA A 26 -27.83 -0.71 1.70
CA ALA A 26 -26.92 -1.63 2.38
C ALA A 26 -26.61 -2.90 1.57
N GLY A 27 -27.64 -3.64 1.18
CA GLY A 27 -27.48 -4.88 0.43
C GLY A 27 -26.92 -4.65 -0.99
N ALA A 28 -27.19 -3.48 -1.58
CA ALA A 28 -26.62 -3.10 -2.87
C ALA A 28 -25.14 -2.73 -2.74
N ALA A 29 -24.76 -2.05 -1.67
CA ALA A 29 -23.37 -1.72 -1.37
C ALA A 29 -22.52 -2.98 -1.20
N VAL A 30 -23.00 -3.99 -0.46
CA VAL A 30 -22.29 -5.26 -0.31
C VAL A 30 -22.07 -5.95 -1.67
N ARG A 31 -23.08 -6.00 -2.54
CA ARG A 31 -22.92 -6.55 -3.90
C ARG A 31 -21.87 -5.80 -4.71
N VAL A 32 -21.85 -4.46 -4.62
CA VAL A 32 -20.83 -3.63 -5.28
C VAL A 32 -19.42 -3.96 -4.79
N LEU A 33 -19.25 -4.29 -3.50
CA LEU A 33 -17.96 -4.70 -2.94
C LEU A 33 -17.58 -6.12 -3.36
N ASP A 34 -18.52 -7.06 -3.33
CA ASP A 34 -18.32 -8.45 -3.76
C ASP A 34 -17.87 -8.53 -5.23
N ASP A 35 -18.45 -7.68 -6.08
CA ASP A 35 -18.14 -7.64 -7.51
C ASP A 35 -16.91 -6.76 -7.83
N SER A 36 -16.29 -6.11 -6.82
CA SER A 36 -15.21 -5.16 -7.04
C SER A 36 -13.82 -5.80 -6.95
N PRO A 37 -13.09 -5.92 -8.08
CA PRO A 37 -11.71 -6.42 -8.06
C PRO A 37 -10.75 -5.48 -7.33
N HIS A 38 -11.05 -4.18 -7.31
CA HIS A 38 -10.26 -3.19 -6.58
C HIS A 38 -10.38 -3.39 -5.06
N TYR A 39 -11.59 -3.64 -4.58
CA TYR A 39 -11.81 -3.90 -3.16
C TYR A 39 -11.15 -5.21 -2.72
N ALA A 40 -11.30 -6.28 -3.51
CA ALA A 40 -10.66 -7.56 -3.24
C ALA A 40 -9.12 -7.45 -3.21
N LEU A 41 -8.52 -6.76 -4.20
CA LEU A 41 -7.07 -6.54 -4.23
C LEU A 41 -6.60 -5.76 -3.00
N PHE A 42 -7.28 -4.68 -2.64
CA PHE A 42 -6.95 -3.89 -1.47
C PHE A 42 -7.00 -4.72 -0.18
N CYS A 43 -8.06 -5.50 0.03
CA CYS A 43 -8.18 -6.35 1.21
C CYS A 43 -7.14 -7.49 1.23
N GLY A 44 -6.80 -8.07 0.08
CA GLY A 44 -5.76 -9.10 -0.03
C GLY A 44 -4.37 -8.54 0.28
N THR A 45 -4.00 -7.43 -0.37
CA THR A 45 -2.74 -6.74 -0.09
C THR A 45 -2.65 -6.29 1.36
N ALA A 46 -3.75 -5.82 1.94
CA ALA A 46 -3.78 -5.44 3.35
C ALA A 46 -3.58 -6.63 4.29
N ALA A 47 -4.15 -7.81 3.97
CA ALA A 47 -3.93 -9.02 4.75
C ALA A 47 -2.47 -9.50 4.71
N ASP A 48 -1.77 -9.27 3.58
CA ASP A 48 -0.36 -9.62 3.42
C ASP A 48 0.60 -8.58 4.05
N THR A 49 0.22 -7.30 4.06
CA THR A 49 1.06 -6.18 4.51
C THR A 49 0.83 -5.78 5.97
N VAL A 50 -0.40 -5.90 6.47
CA VAL A 50 -0.78 -5.45 7.82
C VAL A 50 -0.98 -6.66 8.71
N GLU A 51 -0.02 -6.92 9.60
CA GLU A 51 -0.02 -8.10 10.47
C GLU A 51 -1.30 -8.21 11.32
N TRP A 52 -1.86 -7.08 11.76
CA TRP A 52 -3.09 -6.98 12.54
C TRP A 52 -4.32 -6.61 11.67
N TRP A 53 -4.29 -6.95 10.37
CA TRP A 53 -5.39 -6.65 9.46
C TRP A 53 -6.70 -7.25 9.92
N SER A 54 -6.70 -8.50 10.39
CA SER A 54 -7.92 -9.18 10.82
C SER A 54 -8.66 -8.45 11.95
N GLU A 55 -7.92 -7.73 12.79
CA GLU A 55 -8.37 -7.00 13.97
C GLU A 55 -8.94 -5.62 13.64
N ILE A 56 -8.54 -5.02 12.52
CA ILE A 56 -9.10 -3.76 12.01
C ILE A 56 -10.03 -3.93 10.82
N PHE A 57 -10.02 -5.09 10.18
CA PHE A 57 -10.82 -5.33 8.99
C PHE A 57 -12.32 -5.04 9.20
N PRO A 58 -12.96 -5.40 10.33
CA PRO A 58 -14.36 -5.03 10.56
C PRO A 58 -14.62 -3.52 10.56
N LEU A 59 -13.67 -2.72 11.06
CA LEU A 59 -13.74 -1.25 11.02
C LEU A 59 -13.66 -0.72 9.59
N VAL A 60 -12.70 -1.27 8.82
CA VAL A 60 -12.50 -0.92 7.42
C VAL A 60 -13.73 -1.28 6.59
N GLU A 61 -14.24 -2.51 6.73
CA GLU A 61 -15.41 -2.99 5.99
C GLU A 61 -16.65 -2.18 6.32
N ALA A 62 -16.93 -1.93 7.60
CA ALA A 62 -18.07 -1.12 8.02
C ALA A 62 -18.01 0.30 7.43
N TYR A 63 -16.83 0.90 7.40
CA TYR A 63 -16.61 2.18 6.75
C TYR A 63 -16.92 2.11 5.25
N VAL A 64 -16.28 1.21 4.50
CA VAL A 64 -16.46 1.11 3.05
C VAL A 64 -17.91 0.81 2.70
N VAL A 65 -18.57 -0.11 3.40
CA VAL A 65 -19.99 -0.43 3.21
C VAL A 65 -20.87 0.81 3.45
N ARG A 66 -20.63 1.58 4.51
CA ARG A 66 -21.36 2.84 4.77
C ARG A 66 -21.19 3.83 3.62
N MET A 67 -19.97 4.00 3.12
CA MET A 67 -19.67 4.94 2.04
C MET A 67 -20.35 4.55 0.73
N VAL A 68 -20.32 3.27 0.37
CA VAL A 68 -21.01 2.77 -0.81
C VAL A 68 -22.53 2.80 -0.64
N SER A 69 -23.05 2.55 0.57
CA SER A 69 -24.48 2.65 0.88
C SER A 69 -25.02 4.05 0.60
N VAL A 70 -24.35 5.08 1.12
CA VAL A 70 -24.71 6.48 0.85
C VAL A 70 -24.66 6.79 -0.63
N TYR A 71 -23.63 6.30 -1.32
CA TYR A 71 -23.47 6.52 -2.74
C TYR A 71 -24.62 5.90 -3.57
N VAL A 72 -25.03 4.68 -3.21
CA VAL A 72 -26.19 4.00 -3.82
C VAL A 72 -27.50 4.71 -3.47
N ALA A 73 -27.67 5.17 -2.22
CA ALA A 73 -28.85 5.91 -1.79
C ALA A 73 -29.01 7.22 -2.58
N ILE A 74 -27.93 7.98 -2.76
CA ILE A 74 -27.94 9.20 -3.58
C ILE A 74 -28.35 8.90 -5.02
N ALA A 75 -27.75 7.89 -5.66
CA ALA A 75 -28.11 7.53 -7.03
C ALA A 75 -29.58 7.11 -7.17
N THR A 76 -30.12 6.43 -6.15
CA THR A 76 -31.52 6.01 -6.11
C THR A 76 -32.48 7.20 -6.00
N VAL A 77 -32.20 8.13 -5.09
CA VAL A 77 -33.03 9.33 -4.86
C VAL A 77 -32.95 10.31 -6.03
N GLU A 78 -31.76 10.47 -6.63
CA GLU A 78 -31.59 11.29 -7.83
C GLU A 78 -32.13 10.63 -9.11
N HIS A 79 -32.73 9.43 -9.00
CA HIS A 79 -33.27 8.64 -10.12
C HIS A 79 -32.27 8.43 -11.27
N ARG A 80 -30.98 8.26 -10.94
CA ARG A 80 -29.92 8.02 -11.92
C ARG A 80 -29.82 6.51 -12.20
N PRO A 81 -30.05 6.05 -13.44
CA PRO A 81 -30.01 4.61 -13.78
C PRO A 81 -28.60 4.03 -13.76
N THR A 82 -27.58 4.89 -13.77
CA THR A 82 -26.16 4.52 -13.64
C THR A 82 -25.51 5.47 -12.64
N LEU A 83 -24.61 4.92 -11.83
CA LEU A 83 -23.77 5.68 -10.90
C LEU A 83 -22.99 6.72 -11.71
N SER A 84 -23.26 8.01 -11.47
CA SER A 84 -22.68 9.14 -12.22
C SER A 84 -21.17 9.32 -12.05
N TYR A 85 -20.59 8.57 -11.12
CA TYR A 85 -19.15 8.52 -10.83
C TYR A 85 -18.71 7.04 -10.81
N PRO A 86 -17.51 6.68 -11.31
CA PRO A 86 -17.06 5.30 -11.29
C PRO A 86 -16.95 4.77 -9.85
N THR A 87 -17.44 3.55 -9.62
CA THR A 87 -17.29 2.85 -8.33
C THR A 87 -15.81 2.74 -7.93
N SER A 88 -14.90 2.54 -8.89
CA SER A 88 -13.45 2.51 -8.67
C SER A 88 -12.95 3.79 -7.98
N SER A 89 -13.44 4.95 -8.39
CA SER A 89 -13.01 6.22 -7.85
C SER A 89 -13.55 6.48 -6.44
N LEU A 90 -14.77 6.02 -6.11
CA LEU A 90 -15.29 6.04 -4.73
C LEU A 90 -14.48 5.11 -3.82
N LEU A 91 -14.26 3.87 -4.28
CA LEU A 91 -13.47 2.90 -3.53
C LEU A 91 -12.03 3.37 -3.33
N GLY A 92 -11.42 3.95 -4.36
CA GLY A 92 -10.10 4.57 -4.28
C GLY A 92 -10.05 5.68 -3.23
N ALA A 93 -11.07 6.54 -3.14
CA ALA A 93 -11.15 7.56 -2.11
C ALA A 93 -11.25 6.96 -0.69
N CYS A 94 -12.06 5.90 -0.53
CA CYS A 94 -12.12 5.15 0.73
C CYS A 94 -10.75 4.56 1.10
N MET A 95 -10.09 3.91 0.14
CA MET A 95 -8.78 3.27 0.32
C MET A 95 -7.70 4.28 0.71
N LEU A 96 -7.65 5.43 0.05
CA LEU A 96 -6.69 6.50 0.37
C LEU A 96 -6.89 7.01 1.80
N ARG A 97 -8.13 7.16 2.24
CA ARG A 97 -8.41 7.57 3.63
C ARG A 97 -8.02 6.49 4.65
N ILE A 98 -8.31 5.22 4.35
CA ILE A 98 -7.86 4.11 5.18
C ILE A 98 -6.33 4.13 5.28
N LEU A 99 -5.64 4.35 4.16
CA LEU A 99 -4.19 4.45 4.11
C LEU A 99 -3.63 5.60 4.95
N ASP A 100 -4.30 6.75 4.97
CA ASP A 100 -3.92 7.89 5.82
C ASP A 100 -4.00 7.57 7.32
N ALA A 101 -4.83 6.60 7.71
CA ALA A 101 -4.96 6.13 9.08
C ALA A 101 -3.96 5.00 9.44
N LEU A 102 -3.29 4.40 8.47
CA LEU A 102 -2.32 3.33 8.69
C LEU A 102 -0.90 3.88 8.92
N PRO A 103 -0.03 3.11 9.63
CA PRO A 103 1.39 3.39 9.71
C PRO A 103 2.04 3.60 8.35
N GLN A 104 3.05 4.48 8.30
CA GLN A 104 3.70 4.91 7.05
C GLN A 104 4.26 3.73 6.23
N ASN A 105 4.81 2.71 6.89
CA ASN A 105 5.32 1.50 6.24
C ASN A 105 4.20 0.72 5.53
N CYS A 106 3.06 0.53 6.19
CA CYS A 106 1.89 -0.14 5.60
C CYS A 106 1.31 0.69 4.45
N ARG A 107 1.25 2.02 4.62
CA ARG A 107 0.72 2.96 3.63
C ARG A 107 1.39 2.83 2.27
N GLU A 108 2.72 2.84 2.27
CA GLU A 108 3.51 2.83 1.04
C GLU A 108 3.39 1.50 0.28
N GLU A 109 3.27 0.39 0.98
CA GLU A 109 3.06 -0.93 0.38
C GLU A 109 1.64 -1.09 -0.18
N MET A 110 0.64 -0.72 0.63
CA MET A 110 -0.76 -0.82 0.26
C MET A 110 -1.20 0.19 -0.81
N HIS A 111 -0.45 1.27 -1.03
CA HIS A 111 -0.74 2.24 -2.10
C HIS A 111 -0.75 1.58 -3.50
N SER A 112 -0.05 0.47 -3.69
CA SER A 112 -0.05 -0.30 -4.95
C SER A 112 -1.42 -0.91 -5.29
N ALA A 113 -2.27 -1.14 -4.27
CA ALA A 113 -3.60 -1.70 -4.42
C ALA A 113 -4.69 -0.64 -4.64
N VAL A 114 -4.33 0.65 -4.60
CA VAL A 114 -5.25 1.76 -4.86
C VAL A 114 -5.41 1.97 -6.37
N PRO A 115 -6.65 2.11 -6.89
CA PRO A 115 -6.90 2.43 -8.29
C PRO A 115 -6.18 3.71 -8.76
N GLU A 116 -5.68 3.76 -9.99
CA GLU A 116 -4.99 4.95 -10.51
C GLU A 116 -5.93 6.16 -10.70
N ASP A 117 -7.22 5.89 -10.89
CA ASP A 117 -8.28 6.89 -10.98
C ASP A 117 -8.87 7.25 -9.61
N ALA A 118 -8.23 6.81 -8.51
CA ALA A 118 -8.65 7.16 -7.17
C ALA A 118 -8.68 8.68 -7.00
N GLY A 119 -9.86 9.20 -6.66
CA GLY A 119 -10.01 10.57 -6.19
C GLY A 119 -9.77 10.65 -4.69
N HIS A 120 -9.71 11.87 -4.15
CA HIS A 120 -9.81 12.09 -2.72
C HIS A 120 -11.22 12.57 -2.36
N PHE A 121 -11.68 12.23 -1.15
CA PHE A 121 -12.75 13.01 -0.54
C PHE A 121 -12.28 14.46 -0.44
N ARG A 122 -13.04 15.40 -0.97
CA ARG A 122 -12.77 16.80 -0.67
C ARG A 122 -13.21 17.04 0.78
N HIS A 123 -12.56 17.97 1.49
CA HIS A 123 -12.78 18.29 2.92
C HIS A 123 -14.25 18.43 3.40
N THR A 124 -15.22 18.44 2.49
CA THR A 124 -16.65 18.61 2.80
C THR A 124 -17.59 17.67 2.02
N TYR A 125 -17.11 16.79 1.12
CA TYR A 125 -18.02 15.98 0.27
C TYR A 125 -17.47 14.64 -0.24
N LEU A 126 -18.39 13.72 -0.54
CA LEU A 126 -18.18 12.50 -1.33
C LEU A 126 -17.63 12.83 -2.74
N PRO A 127 -16.81 11.94 -3.34
CA PRO A 127 -16.40 12.07 -4.72
C PRO A 127 -17.62 11.90 -5.65
N GLY A 128 -17.81 12.81 -6.60
CA GLY A 128 -18.96 12.82 -7.49
C GLY A 128 -19.45 14.22 -7.88
N HIS A 129 -20.50 14.27 -8.69
CA HIS A 129 -21.24 15.51 -9.00
C HIS A 129 -22.55 15.51 -8.20
N HIS A 130 -22.43 15.99 -6.96
CA HIS A 130 -23.55 16.22 -6.06
C HIS A 130 -23.63 17.71 -5.72
N HIS A 131 -24.81 18.19 -5.39
CA HIS A 131 -24.95 19.56 -4.92
C HIS A 131 -24.21 19.70 -3.59
N GLY A 132 -23.24 20.63 -3.49
CA GLY A 132 -22.36 20.75 -2.31
C GLY A 132 -23.11 20.95 -0.99
N GLU A 133 -24.34 21.45 -1.04
CA GLU A 133 -25.20 21.62 0.14
C GLU A 133 -25.72 20.28 0.71
N ILE A 134 -25.81 19.22 -0.10
CA ILE A 134 -26.24 17.88 0.36
C ILE A 134 -25.22 17.30 1.35
N GLY A 135 -23.92 17.41 1.06
CA GLY A 135 -22.87 16.94 1.97
C GLY A 135 -22.91 17.66 3.32
N TRP A 136 -23.15 18.97 3.30
CA TRP A 136 -23.28 19.76 4.52
C TRP A 136 -24.58 19.47 5.28
N ALA A 137 -25.67 19.20 4.57
CA ALA A 137 -26.95 18.82 5.18
C ALA A 137 -26.88 17.42 5.83
N LEU A 138 -26.22 16.44 5.20
CA LEU A 138 -25.94 15.13 5.78
C LEU A 138 -25.19 15.29 7.11
N LYS A 139 -24.11 16.10 7.10
CA LYS A 139 -23.37 16.44 8.32
C LYS A 139 -24.26 17.05 9.41
N LYS A 140 -25.10 18.03 9.05
CA LYS A 140 -26.04 18.67 10.00
C LYS A 140 -27.07 17.73 10.60
N LEU A 141 -27.48 16.71 9.86
CA LEU A 141 -28.41 15.68 10.32
C LEU A 141 -27.70 14.56 11.10
N GLY A 142 -26.42 14.75 11.46
CA GLY A 142 -25.62 13.79 12.21
C GLY A 142 -24.99 12.70 11.36
N PHE A 143 -25.17 12.76 10.04
CA PHE A 143 -24.59 11.80 9.10
C PHE A 143 -23.24 12.30 8.60
N ASP A 144 -22.23 12.22 9.47
CA ASP A 144 -20.90 12.74 9.16
C ASP A 144 -20.02 11.71 8.43
N ILE A 145 -19.88 11.94 7.12
CA ILE A 145 -19.12 11.10 6.17
C ILE A 145 -17.61 11.23 6.41
N LEU A 146 -17.15 12.37 6.92
CA LEU A 146 -15.73 12.70 7.12
C LEU A 146 -15.35 12.81 8.59
N ASP A 147 -16.23 13.19 9.52
CA ASP A 147 -15.85 13.37 10.94
C ASP A 147 -16.29 12.24 11.86
N THR A 148 -16.88 11.15 11.36
CA THR A 148 -16.84 9.90 12.17
C THR A 148 -15.37 9.49 12.22
N PRO A 149 -14.72 9.42 13.40
CA PRO A 149 -13.26 9.37 13.53
C PRO A 149 -12.70 8.00 13.13
N LEU A 150 -12.82 7.64 11.84
CA LEU A 150 -12.21 6.45 11.27
C LEU A 150 -10.70 6.48 11.49
N ASP A 151 -10.08 7.62 11.21
CA ASP A 151 -8.64 7.78 11.30
C ASP A 151 -8.18 7.62 12.76
N GLY A 152 -8.88 8.26 13.69
CA GLY A 152 -8.59 8.12 15.13
C GLY A 152 -8.95 6.74 15.70
N ASP A 153 -9.93 6.03 15.15
CA ASP A 153 -10.32 4.69 15.59
C ASP A 153 -9.36 3.62 15.06
N ILE A 154 -9.01 3.70 13.77
CA ILE A 154 -7.99 2.87 13.16
C ILE A 154 -6.68 3.15 13.89
N GLU A 155 -6.24 4.40 14.04
CA GLU A 155 -5.01 4.75 14.76
C GLU A 155 -5.01 4.21 16.20
N ARG A 156 -6.08 4.41 16.97
CA ARG A 156 -6.18 3.84 18.33
C ARG A 156 -6.10 2.31 18.32
N ARG A 157 -6.74 1.65 17.34
CA ARG A 157 -6.71 0.19 17.23
C ARG A 157 -5.34 -0.33 16.77
N VAL A 158 -4.69 0.37 15.84
CA VAL A 158 -3.29 0.16 15.45
C VAL A 158 -2.39 0.25 16.66
N GLN A 159 -2.44 1.38 17.38
CA GLN A 159 -1.61 1.62 18.56
C GLN A 159 -1.84 0.54 19.63
N PHE A 160 -3.09 0.15 19.83
CA PHE A 160 -3.43 -0.96 20.72
C PHE A 160 -2.80 -2.28 20.25
N CYS A 161 -2.97 -2.66 18.98
CA CYS A 161 -2.40 -3.88 18.41
C CYS A 161 -0.87 -3.88 18.53
N GLU A 162 -0.22 -2.77 18.20
CA GLU A 162 1.23 -2.57 18.36
C GLU A 162 1.68 -2.71 19.82
N GLN A 163 0.94 -2.14 20.78
CA GLN A 163 1.23 -2.31 22.20
C GLN A 163 1.13 -3.78 22.65
N GLN A 164 0.17 -4.54 22.13
CA GLN A 164 0.00 -5.97 22.44
C GLN A 164 1.14 -6.84 21.90
N ARG A 165 1.84 -6.44 20.83
CA ARG A 165 3.04 -7.16 20.34
C ARG A 165 4.15 -7.26 21.38
N PHE A 166 4.14 -6.35 22.36
CA PHE A 166 5.13 -6.28 23.43
C PHE A 166 4.60 -6.84 24.77
N THR A 167 3.35 -7.33 24.84
CA THR A 167 2.78 -7.89 26.08
C THR A 167 3.03 -9.39 26.19
N ALA A 168 3.27 -9.86 27.42
CA ALA A 168 3.60 -11.26 27.70
C ALA A 168 2.38 -12.22 27.67
N THR A 169 1.15 -11.69 27.62
CA THR A 169 -0.08 -12.46 27.83
C THR A 169 -0.84 -12.81 26.56
N GLY A 170 -0.63 -12.11 25.44
CA GLY A 170 -1.20 -12.44 24.12
C GLY A 170 -2.75 -12.41 24.01
N GLU A 171 -3.48 -12.20 25.10
CA GLU A 171 -4.94 -12.11 25.10
C GLU A 171 -5.42 -10.73 24.61
N LEU A 172 -6.26 -10.73 23.57
CA LEU A 172 -6.91 -9.55 23.02
C LEU A 172 -8.19 -9.24 23.82
N PRO A 173 -8.28 -8.14 24.59
CA PRO A 173 -9.55 -7.66 25.11
C PRO A 173 -10.55 -7.38 23.98
N PRO A 174 -11.86 -7.57 24.24
CA PRO A 174 -12.91 -7.26 23.30
C PRO A 174 -12.83 -5.78 22.90
N VAL A 175 -13.03 -5.50 21.62
CA VAL A 175 -13.06 -4.13 21.12
C VAL A 175 -14.30 -3.45 21.67
N ASP A 176 -14.12 -2.34 22.37
CA ASP A 176 -15.26 -1.49 22.74
C ASP A 176 -15.78 -0.78 21.49
N LEU A 177 -16.94 -1.27 21.02
CA LEU A 177 -17.69 -0.74 19.89
C LEU A 177 -18.91 0.07 20.35
N ALA A 178 -19.14 0.25 21.67
CA ALA A 178 -20.42 0.69 22.21
C ALA A 178 -20.83 2.11 21.77
N ASP A 179 -19.86 3.00 21.57
CA ASP A 179 -20.10 4.38 21.12
C ASP A 179 -20.16 4.51 19.59
N ARG A 180 -20.08 3.41 18.84
CA ARG A 180 -20.05 3.42 17.38
C ARG A 180 -21.45 3.35 16.79
N HIS A 181 -21.87 4.43 16.13
CA HIS A 181 -23.05 4.41 15.27
C HIS A 181 -22.65 4.12 13.81
N TYR A 182 -22.51 2.84 13.50
CA TYR A 182 -22.64 2.33 12.13
C TYR A 182 -23.94 1.50 12.10
N PRO A 183 -24.76 1.58 11.04
CA PRO A 183 -25.93 0.70 10.91
C PRO A 183 -25.48 -0.75 11.14
N ALA A 184 -26.29 -1.57 11.83
CA ALA A 184 -25.91 -2.95 12.10
C ALA A 184 -25.81 -3.73 10.78
N PHE A 185 -24.59 -4.10 10.38
CA PHE A 185 -24.34 -4.94 9.21
C PHE A 185 -23.96 -6.34 9.66
N THR A 186 -24.82 -7.31 9.34
CA THR A 186 -24.62 -8.72 9.62
C THR A 186 -23.51 -9.26 8.70
N HIS A 187 -22.30 -9.46 9.25
CA HIS A 187 -21.23 -10.16 8.56
C HIS A 187 -21.66 -11.59 8.23
N LEU A 188 -21.88 -11.89 6.95
CA LEU A 188 -21.88 -13.27 6.48
C LEU A 188 -20.45 -13.63 6.08
N PRO A 189 -19.77 -14.58 6.74
CA PRO A 189 -18.46 -15.03 6.33
C PRO A 189 -18.56 -15.68 4.95
N ARG A 190 -17.89 -15.13 3.94
CA ARG A 190 -17.86 -15.67 2.58
C ARG A 190 -16.46 -15.62 2.00
N ASP A 191 -16.18 -16.62 1.16
CA ASP A 191 -14.90 -16.89 0.52
C ASP A 191 -14.59 -15.81 -0.53
N ARG A 192 -13.81 -14.82 -0.10
CA ARG A 192 -13.32 -13.70 -0.92
C ARG A 192 -12.18 -14.11 -1.86
N GLU A 193 -11.50 -15.23 -1.57
CA GLU A 193 -10.38 -15.72 -2.38
C GLU A 193 -10.85 -16.32 -3.70
N GLY A 194 -11.98 -17.05 -3.69
CA GLY A 194 -12.53 -17.69 -4.88
C GLY A 194 -12.89 -16.73 -6.03
N GLY A 195 -13.36 -15.52 -5.71
CA GLY A 195 -13.74 -14.50 -6.70
C GLY A 195 -12.55 -13.77 -7.32
N ALA A 196 -11.55 -13.43 -6.51
CA ALA A 196 -10.40 -12.64 -6.94
C ALA A 196 -9.46 -13.40 -7.90
N VAL A 197 -9.27 -14.70 -7.69
CA VAL A 197 -8.29 -15.53 -8.44
C VAL A 197 -8.62 -15.67 -9.93
N SER A 198 -9.89 -15.57 -10.33
CA SER A 198 -10.33 -15.77 -11.72
C SER A 198 -10.06 -14.56 -12.62
N GLU A 199 -10.18 -13.34 -12.09
CA GLU A 199 -10.00 -12.07 -12.82
C GLU A 199 -8.57 -11.51 -12.69
N LEU A 200 -7.85 -11.78 -11.58
CA LEU A 200 -6.46 -11.36 -11.37
C LEU A 200 -5.49 -11.90 -12.44
N ARG A 201 -5.82 -13.00 -13.13
CA ARG A 201 -5.04 -13.51 -14.27
C ARG A 201 -4.99 -12.55 -15.47
N ARG A 202 -5.85 -11.53 -15.52
CA ARG A 202 -5.94 -10.56 -16.62
C ARG A 202 -5.46 -9.15 -16.25
N PHE A 203 -5.17 -8.88 -14.98
CA PHE A 203 -4.76 -7.57 -14.50
C PHE A 203 -3.24 -7.42 -14.53
N ARG A 204 -2.72 -6.27 -14.99
CA ARG A 204 -1.29 -5.91 -14.86
C ARG A 204 -1.15 -4.79 -13.83
N PRO A 205 -0.73 -5.08 -12.59
CA PRO A 205 -0.46 -4.05 -11.59
C PRO A 205 0.74 -3.18 -12.01
N LYS A 206 0.71 -1.92 -11.58
CA LYS A 206 1.82 -0.98 -11.71
C LYS A 206 2.97 -1.47 -10.83
N GLN A 207 4.06 -1.93 -11.44
CA GLN A 207 5.24 -2.37 -10.71
C GLN A 207 5.90 -1.16 -10.03
N LEU A 208 5.68 -1.01 -8.72
CA LEU A 208 6.59 -0.22 -7.88
C LEU A 208 7.97 -0.91 -7.90
N PRO A 209 9.07 -0.15 -8.00
CA PRO A 209 10.39 -0.72 -7.87
C PRO A 209 10.49 -1.41 -6.49
N PRO A 210 11.09 -2.61 -6.42
CA PRO A 210 11.20 -3.33 -5.16
C PRO A 210 11.88 -2.43 -4.13
N ARG A 211 11.21 -2.24 -3.00
CA ARG A 211 11.77 -1.52 -1.84
C ARG A 211 12.68 -2.50 -1.14
N ILE A 212 13.96 -2.15 -1.09
CA ILE A 212 14.96 -3.01 -0.47
C ILE A 212 15.32 -2.35 0.87
N THR A 213 15.01 -3.00 1.97
CA THR A 213 15.52 -2.62 3.29
C THR A 213 17.00 -2.96 3.36
N ALA A 214 17.82 -1.95 3.62
CA ALA A 214 19.26 -2.07 3.57
C ALA A 214 19.92 -1.44 4.79
N ILE A 215 20.99 -2.08 5.27
CA ILE A 215 21.99 -1.44 6.14
C ILE A 215 23.20 -1.05 5.31
N ARG A 216 23.93 -0.01 5.73
CA ARG A 216 25.19 0.41 5.10
C ARG A 216 26.33 0.40 6.09
N VAL A 217 27.46 -0.12 5.64
CA VAL A 217 28.75 -0.13 6.33
C VAL A 217 29.76 0.62 5.47
N THR A 218 30.34 1.69 6.00
CA THR A 218 31.47 2.39 5.37
C THR A 218 32.79 1.76 5.81
N LEU A 219 33.63 1.40 4.84
CA LEU A 219 34.98 0.90 5.07
C LEU A 219 36.01 2.01 4.86
N ASP A 220 36.86 2.18 5.86
CA ASP A 220 38.09 2.98 5.78
C ASP A 220 39.16 2.27 4.92
N GLU A 221 40.32 2.90 4.75
CA GLU A 221 41.46 2.30 4.05
C GLU A 221 41.91 0.98 4.69
N SER A 222 42.43 0.07 3.85
CA SER A 222 42.89 -1.25 4.28
C SER A 222 43.96 -1.16 5.37
N ALA A 223 43.73 -1.86 6.48
CA ALA A 223 44.65 -1.93 7.61
C ALA A 223 44.71 -3.36 8.20
N PRO A 224 45.81 -3.75 8.87
CA PRO A 224 45.86 -5.00 9.62
C PRO A 224 44.76 -5.06 10.68
N ALA A 225 44.11 -6.22 10.82
CA ALA A 225 43.13 -6.43 11.87
C ALA A 225 43.81 -6.53 13.25
N ALA A 226 43.05 -6.27 14.32
CA ALA A 226 43.57 -6.44 15.67
C ALA A 226 43.93 -7.92 15.94
N PRO A 227 44.95 -8.23 16.77
CA PRO A 227 45.38 -9.61 17.05
C PRO A 227 44.30 -10.55 17.61
N ALA A 228 43.19 -10.00 18.12
CA ALA A 228 42.05 -10.74 18.65
C ALA A 228 40.74 -10.38 17.92
N ASP A 229 40.80 -10.26 16.59
CA ASP A 229 39.61 -10.00 15.77
C ASP A 229 38.55 -11.11 15.99
N PRO A 230 37.30 -10.75 16.38
CA PRO A 230 36.27 -11.75 16.70
C PRO A 230 35.85 -12.64 15.51
N LEU A 231 36.21 -12.27 14.29
CA LEU A 231 35.93 -13.01 13.06
C LEU A 231 37.17 -13.67 12.46
N GLY A 232 38.32 -13.62 13.14
CA GLY A 232 39.57 -14.23 12.68
C GLY A 232 40.18 -13.58 11.44
N ARG A 233 39.85 -12.31 11.16
CA ARG A 233 40.33 -11.61 9.97
C ARG A 233 41.78 -11.19 10.14
N THR A 234 42.54 -11.16 9.04
CA THR A 234 43.92 -10.64 9.02
C THR A 234 43.97 -9.16 8.68
N HIS A 235 43.00 -8.67 7.91
CA HIS A 235 42.89 -7.27 7.46
C HIS A 235 41.43 -6.79 7.53
N ILE A 236 41.26 -5.49 7.72
CA ILE A 236 39.99 -4.76 7.65
C ILE A 236 40.11 -3.62 6.63
N GLY A 237 39.00 -2.94 6.32
CA GLY A 237 39.01 -1.82 5.39
C GLY A 237 39.06 -2.23 3.90
N TYR A 238 38.87 -1.25 3.03
CA TYR A 238 38.78 -1.42 1.59
C TYR A 238 40.15 -1.33 0.92
N ALA A 239 40.38 -2.17 -0.10
CA ALA A 239 41.46 -2.06 -1.06
C ALA A 239 40.93 -2.38 -2.48
N PRO A 240 41.43 -1.73 -3.54
CA PRO A 240 40.90 -1.90 -4.90
C PRO A 240 41.05 -3.31 -5.46
N GLU A 241 42.09 -4.04 -5.03
CA GLU A 241 42.48 -5.36 -5.56
C GLU A 241 41.66 -6.52 -4.96
N LEU A 242 40.71 -6.24 -4.05
CA LEU A 242 39.98 -7.28 -3.32
C LEU A 242 38.94 -7.96 -4.20
N THR A 243 38.89 -9.28 -4.11
CA THR A 243 37.77 -10.06 -4.65
C THR A 243 36.49 -9.75 -3.87
N PRO A 244 35.29 -9.97 -4.46
CA PRO A 244 34.02 -9.81 -3.74
C PRO A 244 33.94 -10.61 -2.44
N GLN A 245 34.55 -11.80 -2.40
CA GLN A 245 34.59 -12.62 -1.19
C GLN A 245 35.51 -12.03 -0.12
N GLU A 246 36.69 -11.55 -0.49
CA GLU A 246 37.59 -10.89 0.47
C GLU A 246 36.97 -9.59 1.01
N LEU A 247 36.31 -8.83 0.14
CA LEU A 247 35.60 -7.62 0.52
C LEU A 247 34.40 -7.94 1.42
N TRP A 248 33.70 -9.06 1.19
CA TRP A 248 32.65 -9.56 2.09
C TRP A 248 33.19 -9.91 3.47
N GLU A 249 34.29 -10.66 3.55
CA GLU A 249 34.91 -11.01 4.82
C GLU A 249 35.31 -9.77 5.63
N ARG A 250 35.78 -8.72 4.93
CA ARG A 250 36.10 -7.43 5.57
C ARG A 250 34.85 -6.66 5.97
N GLY A 251 33.82 -6.64 5.12
CA GLY A 251 32.59 -5.86 5.28
C GLY A 251 31.57 -6.43 6.27
N ARG A 252 31.45 -7.76 6.39
CA ARG A 252 30.46 -8.39 7.30
C ARG A 252 30.67 -8.01 8.76
N GLY A 253 31.94 -7.82 9.14
CA GLY A 253 32.45 -7.13 10.34
C GLY A 253 31.78 -7.44 11.67
N VAL A 254 32.17 -6.70 12.72
CA VAL A 254 31.43 -6.68 13.99
C VAL A 254 31.03 -5.23 14.22
N TRP A 255 29.76 -4.94 13.99
CA TRP A 255 29.23 -3.58 13.93
C TRP A 255 28.29 -3.31 15.09
N LYS A 256 28.25 -2.06 15.55
CA LYS A 256 27.33 -1.61 16.60
C LYS A 256 25.96 -1.24 16.01
N PHE A 257 25.39 -2.14 15.21
CA PHE A 257 24.01 -2.01 14.76
C PHE A 257 23.03 -2.41 15.87
N ARG A 258 21.81 -1.89 15.78
CA ARG A 258 20.69 -2.46 16.52
C ARG A 258 20.21 -3.72 15.81
N ALA A 259 19.90 -4.77 16.57
CA ALA A 259 19.53 -6.08 16.01
C ALA A 259 18.22 -6.05 15.19
N ASP A 260 17.27 -5.21 15.59
CA ASP A 260 16.01 -4.97 14.86
C ASP A 260 16.26 -4.46 13.43
N HIS A 261 17.18 -3.51 13.24
CA HIS A 261 17.50 -2.97 11.92
C HIS A 261 18.13 -4.00 10.98
N VAL A 262 18.96 -4.90 11.52
CA VAL A 262 19.61 -5.95 10.73
C VAL A 262 18.63 -7.05 10.38
N ALA A 263 17.75 -7.42 11.33
CA ALA A 263 16.71 -8.42 11.11
C ALA A 263 15.66 -7.97 10.08
N ALA A 264 15.38 -6.66 10.02
CA ALA A 264 14.46 -6.09 9.04
C ALA A 264 15.09 -5.85 7.65
N SER A 265 16.41 -6.00 7.51
CA SER A 265 17.14 -5.71 6.27
C SER A 265 17.42 -6.97 5.45
N THR A 266 17.29 -6.86 4.13
CA THR A 266 17.52 -7.96 3.20
C THR A 266 18.91 -7.92 2.56
N ILE A 267 19.52 -6.72 2.50
CA ILE A 267 20.87 -6.53 1.98
C ILE A 267 21.72 -5.62 2.88
N VAL A 268 23.03 -5.73 2.72
CA VAL A 268 24.01 -4.78 3.24
C VAL A 268 24.75 -4.10 2.07
N LEU A 269 24.88 -2.78 2.14
CA LEU A 269 25.68 -1.95 1.24
C LEU A 269 27.04 -1.71 1.88
N ILE A 270 28.10 -2.16 1.22
CA ILE A 270 29.48 -1.86 1.62
C ILE A 270 29.96 -0.68 0.79
N VAL A 271 30.31 0.41 1.47
CA VAL A 271 30.64 1.69 0.85
C VAL A 271 32.08 2.07 1.15
N SER A 272 32.80 2.55 0.15
CA SER A 272 34.08 3.23 0.31
C SER A 272 34.09 4.47 -0.58
N ASP A 273 34.63 5.58 -0.05
CA ASP A 273 34.60 6.90 -0.71
C ASP A 273 33.25 7.25 -1.35
N LYS A 274 32.18 7.12 -0.55
CA LYS A 274 30.76 7.40 -0.94
C LYS A 274 30.22 6.57 -2.11
N THR A 275 30.96 5.55 -2.54
CA THR A 275 30.60 4.64 -3.64
C THR A 275 30.35 3.25 -3.10
N ILE A 276 29.29 2.59 -3.58
CA ILE A 276 29.01 1.21 -3.23
C ILE A 276 30.03 0.31 -3.92
N VAL A 277 30.88 -0.36 -3.13
CA VAL A 277 31.93 -1.26 -3.64
C VAL A 277 31.50 -2.73 -3.60
N LEU A 278 30.51 -3.07 -2.77
CA LEU A 278 29.91 -4.41 -2.73
C LEU A 278 28.48 -4.34 -2.15
N VAL A 279 27.63 -5.25 -2.61
CA VAL A 279 26.35 -5.56 -1.96
C VAL A 279 26.41 -7.00 -1.47
N GLY A 280 25.87 -7.29 -0.29
CA GLY A 280 25.72 -8.65 0.21
C GLY A 280 24.31 -8.93 0.70
N SER A 281 23.90 -10.20 0.69
CA SER A 281 22.64 -10.64 1.29
C SER A 281 22.73 -10.65 2.82
N ILE A 282 21.59 -10.58 3.49
CA ILE A 282 21.49 -10.80 4.93
C ILE A 282 20.60 -12.03 5.13
N THR A 283 21.21 -13.12 5.61
CA THR A 283 20.51 -14.35 5.99
C THR A 283 20.40 -14.51 7.51
N GLY A 284 21.11 -13.67 8.27
CA GLY A 284 21.04 -13.63 9.73
C GLY A 284 22.12 -12.75 10.35
N MET A 285 22.31 -12.89 11.66
CA MET A 285 23.40 -12.23 12.39
C MET A 285 23.89 -13.08 13.56
N THR A 286 25.16 -12.89 13.93
CA THR A 286 25.75 -13.47 15.15
C THR A 286 26.08 -12.36 16.14
N LEU A 287 25.73 -12.56 17.41
CA LEU A 287 26.03 -11.60 18.48
C LEU A 287 27.45 -11.83 19.03
N HIS A 288 28.23 -10.75 19.10
CA HIS A 288 29.53 -10.69 19.76
C HIS A 288 29.49 -9.68 20.91
N ARG A 289 30.43 -9.73 21.85
CA ARG A 289 30.47 -8.79 22.98
C ARG A 289 30.55 -7.31 22.57
N SER A 290 31.11 -7.02 21.40
CA SER A 290 31.38 -5.67 20.90
C SER A 290 30.40 -5.18 19.83
N GLY A 291 29.46 -6.02 19.38
CA GLY A 291 28.53 -5.73 18.30
C GLY A 291 27.95 -6.99 17.67
N LEU A 292 27.37 -6.87 16.48
CA LEU A 292 26.84 -7.99 15.70
C LEU A 292 27.62 -8.17 14.41
N ALA A 293 27.75 -9.43 13.97
CA ALA A 293 28.29 -9.79 12.67
C ALA A 293 27.16 -10.22 11.74
N ILE A 294 27.22 -9.75 10.50
CA ILE A 294 26.21 -10.05 9.48
C ILE A 294 26.51 -11.44 8.89
N LEU A 295 25.49 -12.27 8.73
CA LEU A 295 25.55 -13.55 8.01
C LEU A 295 24.88 -13.38 6.65
N GLY A 296 25.49 -13.94 5.61
CA GLY A 296 25.05 -13.80 4.22
C GLY A 296 26.18 -14.06 3.23
N GLU A 297 25.95 -13.66 1.99
CA GLU A 297 26.87 -13.91 0.87
C GLU A 297 27.02 -12.64 0.00
N PRO A 298 28.20 -12.43 -0.63
CA PRO A 298 28.38 -11.34 -1.58
C PRO A 298 27.48 -11.51 -2.81
N LEU A 299 26.95 -10.39 -3.30
CA LEU A 299 26.16 -10.29 -4.52
C LEU A 299 26.95 -9.47 -5.56
N PRO A 300 27.93 -10.07 -6.26
CA PRO A 300 28.91 -9.35 -7.09
C PRO A 300 28.29 -8.66 -8.32
N ASP A 301 27.16 -9.17 -8.82
CA ASP A 301 26.48 -8.62 -10.01
C ASP A 301 25.31 -7.68 -9.65
N HIS A 302 25.26 -7.19 -8.40
CA HIS A 302 24.16 -6.36 -7.95
C HIS A 302 24.19 -4.96 -8.64
N PRO A 303 23.08 -4.47 -9.21
CA PRO A 303 23.03 -3.25 -10.02
C PRO A 303 23.34 -1.94 -9.28
N LEU A 304 23.51 -2.01 -7.95
CA LEU A 304 23.88 -0.87 -7.10
C LEU A 304 25.39 -0.69 -6.96
N ILE A 305 26.18 -1.70 -7.33
CA ILE A 305 27.65 -1.60 -7.26
C ILE A 305 28.11 -0.52 -8.25
N GLY A 306 29.02 0.34 -7.79
CA GLY A 306 29.51 1.52 -8.51
C GLY A 306 28.58 2.74 -8.45
N ARG A 307 27.41 2.64 -7.80
CA ARG A 307 26.53 3.79 -7.60
C ARG A 307 26.91 4.57 -6.32
N PRO A 308 26.55 5.86 -6.22
CA PRO A 308 26.66 6.62 -4.99
C PRO A 308 25.84 6.00 -3.85
N ASP A 309 26.32 6.17 -2.61
CA ASP A 309 25.60 5.77 -1.40
C ASP A 309 24.20 6.44 -1.33
N PRO A 310 23.10 5.67 -1.39
CA PRO A 310 21.74 6.20 -1.33
C PRO A 310 21.34 6.61 0.10
N LEU A 311 22.08 6.21 1.12
CA LEU A 311 21.82 6.59 2.50
C LEU A 311 22.59 7.87 2.83
N HIS A 312 21.97 9.02 2.59
CA HIS A 312 22.56 10.37 2.75
C HIS A 312 22.78 10.78 4.22
N THR A 313 23.58 10.01 4.96
CA THR A 313 23.94 10.28 6.37
C THR A 313 25.46 10.17 6.58
N PRO A 314 26.07 11.08 7.38
CA PRO A 314 27.51 11.08 7.65
C PRO A 314 27.94 9.99 8.64
N ASN A 315 27.00 9.32 9.32
CA ASN A 315 27.33 8.16 10.15
C ASN A 315 28.00 7.10 9.27
N PRO A 316 29.05 6.37 9.66
CA PRO A 316 29.57 5.24 8.86
C PRO A 316 28.63 4.02 8.84
N LEU A 317 27.76 3.88 9.85
CA LEU A 317 26.76 2.82 9.94
C LEU A 317 25.36 3.41 9.74
N ALA A 318 24.60 2.91 8.78
CA ALA A 318 23.23 3.38 8.55
C ALA A 318 22.26 2.24 8.24
N HIS A 319 20.99 2.57 8.31
CA HIS A 319 19.86 1.73 7.97
C HIS A 319 18.86 2.61 7.21
N GLY A 320 18.22 2.06 6.18
CA GLY A 320 17.19 2.77 5.43
C GLY A 320 16.57 1.90 4.35
N VAL A 321 15.65 2.51 3.60
CA VAL A 321 14.96 1.87 2.48
C VAL A 321 15.46 2.48 1.19
N ILE A 322 15.85 1.65 0.22
CA ILE A 322 16.30 2.09 -1.10
C ILE A 322 15.31 1.67 -2.18
N THR A 323 15.12 2.53 -3.18
CA THR A 323 14.28 2.26 -4.36
C THR A 323 15.09 1.52 -5.43
N GLY A 324 14.67 0.30 -5.78
CA GLY A 324 15.28 -0.48 -6.85
C GLY A 324 14.98 0.07 -8.25
N GLU A 325 15.55 1.20 -8.64
CA GLU A 325 15.49 1.63 -10.05
C GLU A 325 16.40 0.75 -10.92
N VAL A 326 15.80 -0.31 -11.47
CA VAL A 326 16.34 -1.03 -12.64
C VAL A 326 16.02 -0.17 -13.86
N ALA A 327 16.94 0.72 -14.24
CA ALA A 327 16.87 1.43 -15.51
C ALA A 327 16.85 0.40 -16.65
N ARG A 328 15.69 0.18 -17.25
CA ARG A 328 15.55 -0.55 -18.52
C ARG A 328 16.18 0.29 -19.63
N SER A 329 17.50 0.19 -19.79
CA SER A 329 18.17 0.61 -21.02
C SER A 329 17.85 -0.42 -22.09
N GLY A 330 16.78 -0.17 -22.84
CA GLY A 330 16.31 -0.98 -23.95
C GLY A 330 16.06 -0.10 -25.17
N ARG A 331 17.14 0.22 -25.88
CA ARG A 331 17.26 0.59 -27.30
C ARG A 331 15.92 0.77 -28.04
N LYS A 332 15.61 2.02 -28.38
CA LYS A 332 14.55 2.41 -29.32
C LYS A 332 14.81 1.73 -30.68
N PRO A 333 13.91 0.92 -31.27
CA PRO A 333 13.99 0.56 -32.67
C PRO A 333 13.45 1.72 -33.52
N ASP A 334 14.10 1.95 -34.65
CA ASP A 334 13.80 2.97 -35.65
C ASP A 334 12.33 2.98 -36.13
N PRO A 335 11.77 4.14 -36.49
CA PRO A 335 10.48 4.24 -37.14
C PRO A 335 10.64 3.98 -38.64
N GLY A 336 10.33 2.78 -39.12
CA GLY A 336 10.39 2.52 -40.56
C GLY A 336 9.99 1.12 -41.00
N HIS A 337 8.68 0.85 -41.07
CA HIS A 337 8.08 0.23 -42.26
C HIS A 337 6.55 0.18 -42.14
N LEU A 338 5.89 1.02 -42.95
CA LEU A 338 4.48 0.89 -43.29
C LEU A 338 4.28 -0.39 -44.11
N SER A 339 3.32 -1.23 -43.68
CA SER A 339 2.66 -2.24 -44.53
C SER A 339 1.16 -1.95 -44.54
N PRO A 340 0.49 -1.99 -45.71
CA PRO A 340 -0.89 -1.54 -45.86
C PRO A 340 -1.90 -2.58 -45.34
N PRO A 341 -3.15 -2.17 -45.05
CA PRO A 341 -4.18 -3.09 -44.57
C PRO A 341 -4.65 -4.03 -45.69
N PRO A 342 -5.11 -5.25 -45.35
CA PRO A 342 -5.58 -6.22 -46.33
C PRO A 342 -6.89 -5.77 -47.00
N ARG A 343 -6.95 -5.94 -48.32
CA ARG A 343 -8.11 -5.66 -49.17
C ARG A 343 -9.33 -6.50 -48.77
N ARG A 344 -10.47 -5.85 -48.56
CA ARG A 344 -11.79 -6.50 -48.46
C ARG A 344 -12.12 -7.19 -49.79
N LEU A 345 -12.38 -8.49 -49.75
CA LEU A 345 -13.00 -9.23 -50.86
C LEU A 345 -14.52 -9.06 -50.77
N SER A 346 -15.12 -8.52 -51.82
CA SER A 346 -16.57 -8.45 -52.01
C SER A 346 -17.15 -9.85 -52.28
N PRO A 347 -18.34 -10.20 -51.77
CA PRO A 347 -19.00 -11.46 -52.13
C PRO A 347 -19.63 -11.38 -53.53
N LEU A 348 -19.39 -12.42 -54.34
CA LEU A 348 -20.04 -12.65 -55.63
C LEU A 348 -21.50 -13.14 -55.44
N PRO A 349 -22.42 -12.84 -56.37
CA PRO A 349 -23.84 -13.15 -56.24
C PRO A 349 -24.13 -14.63 -56.52
N ARG A 350 -24.97 -15.27 -55.70
CA ARG A 350 -25.56 -16.57 -56.04
C ARG A 350 -26.88 -16.36 -56.76
N THR A 351 -26.92 -16.87 -57.98
CA THR A 351 -28.08 -17.04 -58.86
C THR A 351 -29.05 -18.08 -58.30
N ALA A 352 -30.32 -17.89 -58.69
CA ALA A 352 -31.49 -18.68 -58.35
C ALA A 352 -31.42 -20.14 -58.82
N SER A 353 -32.01 -21.03 -58.01
CA SER A 353 -32.94 -22.11 -58.42
C SER A 353 -33.72 -22.55 -57.18
#